data_AF-A0A1H4ICF9-F1
#
_entry.id   AF-A0A1H4ICF9-F1
#
_cell.length_a   1.000
_cell.length_b   1.000
_cell.length_c   1.000
_cell.angle_alpha   90.00
_cell.angle_beta   90.00
_cell.angle_gamma   90.00
#
_symmetry.space_group_name_H-M   'P 1'
#
loop_
_entity.id
_entity.type
_entity.pdbx_description
1 polymer ?
#
loop_
_entity_poly.entity_id
_entity_poly.type
_entity_poly.pdbx_seq_one_letter_code
_entity_poly.pdbx_strand_id
1 'polypeptide(L)'
;MVTEQQPLRHPPRSSEFPDPRATDAREEELQQTLVRVVKLLSAKGIRFAVAGDCAAHLLGGPPAEQDVTIVLTRDDARRAAEALATAGMRAAGRREDRLNTVYDGDTPVDLVFGRPNSVAVTGRLLDRASSVQIGSAAAPVIAATDLMTDKLHELGTHRCDFVPMVQLARVLGERVDWPAVAATTADSPYARAFLGLVADLSIAAATPPTAGGGARSYPTTRPSGLGPEPPVR
;
A
#
# COMPACT_ATOMS: atom_id res chain seq x y z
N MET A 1 22.77 35.90 -33.54
CA MET A 1 21.65 35.95 -32.58
C MET A 1 21.19 34.51 -32.35
N VAL A 2 21.82 33.82 -31.41
CA VAL A 2 21.52 32.43 -31.05
C VAL A 2 20.97 32.50 -29.63
N THR A 3 19.68 32.23 -29.48
CA THR A 3 19.01 32.20 -28.18
C THR A 3 19.41 30.90 -27.48
N GLU A 4 20.25 30.99 -26.45
CA GLU A 4 20.53 29.87 -25.55
C GLU A 4 19.24 29.48 -24.82
N GLN A 5 18.79 28.25 -25.04
CA GLN A 5 17.76 27.63 -24.22
C GLN A 5 18.39 27.21 -22.89
N GLN A 6 18.05 27.94 -21.84
CA GLN A 6 18.39 27.60 -20.46
C GLN A 6 17.72 26.27 -20.08
N PRO A 7 18.47 25.25 -19.60
CA PRO A 7 17.86 23.99 -19.21
C PRO A 7 16.97 24.22 -17.98
N LEU A 8 15.69 23.85 -18.11
CA LEU A 8 14.73 23.79 -17.02
C LEU A 8 15.30 22.91 -15.90
N ARG A 9 15.86 23.54 -14.85
CA ARG A 9 16.19 22.86 -13.61
C ARG A 9 14.87 22.43 -12.96
N HIS A 10 14.53 21.16 -13.10
CA HIS A 10 13.58 20.51 -12.22
C HIS A 10 14.15 20.59 -10.79
N PRO A 11 13.43 21.13 -9.80
CA PRO A 11 13.88 21.01 -8.42
C PRO A 11 13.86 19.53 -8.03
N PRO A 12 14.86 19.01 -7.29
CA PRO A 12 14.75 17.69 -6.70
C PRO A 12 13.60 17.72 -5.69
N ARG A 13 12.55 16.90 -5.91
CA ARG A 13 11.54 16.66 -4.89
C ARG A 13 12.07 15.60 -3.92
N SER A 14 12.06 15.99 -2.64
CA SER A 14 12.26 15.20 -1.40
C SER A 14 13.63 14.58 -1.17
N SER A 15 14.28 15.04 -0.08
CA SER A 15 15.38 14.35 0.59
C SER A 15 14.94 12.94 1.02
N GLU A 16 15.87 11.98 0.99
CA GLU A 16 15.69 10.60 1.49
C GLU A 16 15.22 10.51 2.95
N PHE A 17 15.16 11.64 3.66
CA PHE A 17 14.62 11.78 5.00
C PHE A 17 13.73 13.03 5.05
N PRO A 18 12.40 12.89 5.09
CA PRO A 18 11.49 14.00 5.34
C PRO A 18 11.76 14.60 6.74
N ASP A 19 11.41 15.87 6.95
CA ASP A 19 11.43 16.46 8.30
C ASP A 19 10.45 15.69 9.19
N PRO A 20 10.89 15.10 10.33
CA PRO A 20 10.00 14.39 11.25
C PRO A 20 8.77 15.20 11.65
N ARG A 21 8.93 16.53 11.86
CA ARG A 21 7.80 17.39 12.26
C ARG A 21 6.76 17.55 11.14
N ALA A 22 7.22 17.60 9.90
CA ALA A 22 6.32 17.66 8.75
C ALA A 22 5.57 16.33 8.56
N THR A 23 6.22 15.22 8.91
CA THR A 23 5.63 13.88 8.88
C THR A 23 4.55 13.75 9.96
N ASP A 24 4.85 14.15 11.21
CA ASP A 24 3.89 14.13 12.32
C ASP A 24 2.65 15.00 12.03
N ALA A 25 2.86 16.22 11.52
CA ALA A 25 1.75 17.11 11.16
C ALA A 25 0.88 16.52 10.03
N ARG A 26 1.50 15.87 9.04
CA ARG A 26 0.79 15.22 7.94
C ARG A 26 -0.03 14.02 8.43
N GLU A 27 0.53 13.20 9.30
CA GLU A 27 -0.16 12.08 9.92
C GLU A 27 -1.39 12.56 10.71
N GLU A 28 -1.25 13.63 11.50
CA GLU A 28 -2.35 14.24 12.24
C GLU A 28 -3.46 14.75 11.30
N GLU A 29 -3.11 15.45 10.22
CA GLU A 29 -4.07 15.93 9.20
C GLU A 29 -4.84 14.77 8.55
N LEU A 30 -4.15 13.69 8.19
CA LEU A 30 -4.75 12.50 7.61
C LEU A 30 -5.67 11.79 8.61
N GLN A 31 -5.25 11.66 9.86
CA GLN A 31 -6.07 11.06 10.91
C GLN A 31 -7.33 11.88 11.18
N GLN A 32 -7.23 13.21 11.25
CA GLN A 32 -8.38 14.10 11.43
C GLN A 32 -9.37 13.98 10.27
N THR A 33 -8.85 14.01 9.04
CA THR A 33 -9.64 13.83 7.82
C THR A 33 -10.34 12.48 7.81
N LEU A 34 -9.61 11.40 8.14
CA LEU A 34 -10.14 10.04 8.20
C LEU A 34 -11.28 9.92 9.22
N VAL A 35 -11.10 10.44 10.45
CA VAL A 35 -12.16 10.41 11.48
C VAL A 35 -13.40 11.15 10.99
N ARG A 36 -13.23 12.30 10.33
CA ARG A 36 -14.36 13.08 9.79
C ARG A 36 -15.10 12.31 8.68
N VAL A 37 -14.36 11.75 7.72
CA VAL A 37 -14.92 10.95 6.61
C VAL A 37 -15.68 9.74 7.16
N VAL A 38 -15.07 8.97 8.07
CA VAL A 38 -15.67 7.78 8.70
C VAL A 38 -16.98 8.12 9.39
N LYS A 39 -17.01 9.20 10.20
CA LYS A 39 -18.24 9.63 10.88
C LYS A 39 -19.32 10.02 9.88
N LEU A 40 -18.98 10.77 8.84
CA LEU A 40 -19.93 11.25 7.84
C LEU A 40 -20.55 10.08 7.05
N LEU A 41 -19.71 9.17 6.54
CA LEU A 41 -20.18 8.01 5.79
C LEU A 41 -21.03 7.07 6.66
N SER A 42 -20.62 6.84 7.90
CA SER A 42 -21.37 6.01 8.86
C SER A 42 -22.73 6.63 9.20
N ALA A 43 -22.78 7.94 9.46
CA ALA A 43 -24.04 8.65 9.75
C ALA A 43 -25.02 8.63 8.56
N LYS A 44 -24.52 8.45 7.33
CA LYS A 44 -25.33 8.32 6.11
C LYS A 44 -25.66 6.86 5.76
N GLY A 45 -25.24 5.91 6.58
CA GLY A 45 -25.48 4.48 6.34
C GLY A 45 -24.83 3.97 5.06
N ILE A 46 -23.71 4.56 4.66
CA ILE A 46 -22.96 4.15 3.47
C ILE A 46 -22.02 3.02 3.88
N ARG A 47 -22.01 1.92 3.11
CA ARG A 47 -21.06 0.81 3.33
C ARG A 47 -19.72 1.15 2.71
N PHE A 48 -18.65 1.00 3.48
CA PHE A 48 -17.27 1.23 3.04
C PHE A 48 -16.28 0.45 3.91
N ALA A 49 -15.01 0.47 3.53
CA ALA A 49 -13.89 0.14 4.39
C ALA A 49 -12.72 1.10 4.15
N VAL A 50 -11.91 1.35 5.17
CA VAL A 50 -10.65 2.08 5.08
C VAL A 50 -9.60 1.14 4.49
N ALA A 51 -8.84 1.62 3.51
CA ALA A 51 -7.81 0.89 2.79
C ALA A 51 -6.51 1.71 2.70
N GLY A 52 -5.59 1.29 1.83
CA GLY A 52 -4.35 2.03 1.55
C GLY A 52 -3.45 2.18 2.77
N ASP A 53 -2.72 3.29 2.81
CA ASP A 53 -1.76 3.59 3.87
C ASP A 53 -2.42 3.83 5.23
N CYS A 54 -3.60 4.44 5.25
CA CYS A 54 -4.39 4.58 6.47
C CYS A 54 -4.72 3.20 7.07
N ALA A 55 -5.14 2.23 6.26
CA ALA A 55 -5.38 0.87 6.76
C ALA A 55 -4.10 0.19 7.24
N ALA A 56 -2.97 0.37 6.52
CA ALA A 56 -1.69 -0.17 6.94
C ALA A 56 -1.28 0.37 8.32
N HIS A 57 -1.36 1.68 8.52
CA HIS A 57 -1.07 2.33 9.79
C HIS A 57 -2.00 1.84 10.92
N LEU A 58 -3.32 1.81 10.68
CA LEU A 58 -4.31 1.36 11.67
C LEU A 58 -4.13 -0.11 12.11
N LEU A 59 -3.52 -0.93 11.25
CA LEU A 59 -3.21 -2.32 11.56
C LEU A 59 -1.84 -2.49 12.26
N GLY A 60 -1.15 -1.39 12.56
CA GLY A 60 0.14 -1.32 13.26
C GLY A 60 1.35 -1.14 12.34
N GLY A 61 1.13 -0.90 11.04
CA GLY A 61 2.17 -0.69 10.05
C GLY A 61 2.80 0.71 10.12
N PRO A 62 3.59 1.10 9.10
CA PRO A 62 4.20 2.42 9.04
C PRO A 62 3.16 3.55 9.03
N PRO A 63 3.54 4.79 9.40
CA PRO A 63 2.70 5.97 9.30
C PRO A 63 2.07 6.14 7.91
N ALA A 64 0.85 6.67 7.89
CA ALA A 64 0.20 7.03 6.64
C ALA A 64 0.78 8.36 6.13
N GLU A 65 1.32 8.35 4.91
CA GLU A 65 1.92 9.55 4.31
C GLU A 65 1.08 10.13 3.16
N GLN A 66 0.21 9.31 2.58
CA GLN A 66 -0.48 9.58 1.32
C GLN A 66 -1.89 10.15 1.52
N ASP A 67 -2.86 9.73 0.71
CA ASP A 67 -4.27 10.09 0.77
C ASP A 67 -5.05 9.23 1.76
N VAL A 68 -6.26 9.69 2.11
CA VAL A 68 -7.24 8.86 2.81
C VAL A 68 -7.96 7.98 1.78
N THR A 69 -7.61 6.70 1.74
CA THR A 69 -8.25 5.74 0.83
C THR A 69 -9.46 5.06 1.47
N ILE A 70 -10.64 5.25 0.88
CA ILE A 70 -11.89 4.57 1.23
C ILE A 70 -12.30 3.65 0.08
N VAL A 71 -12.44 2.35 0.34
CA VAL A 71 -13.00 1.40 -0.62
C VAL A 71 -14.50 1.22 -0.40
N LEU A 72 -15.27 1.27 -1.50
CA LEU A 72 -16.71 1.11 -1.48
C LEU A 72 -17.25 0.66 -2.84
N THR A 73 -18.52 0.25 -2.89
CA THR A 73 -19.12 -0.17 -4.17
C THR A 73 -19.23 1.01 -5.13
N ARG A 74 -19.29 0.74 -6.44
CA ARG A 74 -19.47 1.79 -7.46
C ARG A 74 -20.75 2.61 -7.24
N ASP A 75 -21.81 1.96 -6.79
CA ASP A 75 -23.10 2.61 -6.52
C ASP A 75 -23.01 3.52 -5.28
N ASP A 76 -22.32 3.06 -4.24
CA ASP A 76 -22.09 3.85 -3.03
C ASP A 76 -21.10 5.00 -3.26
N ALA A 77 -20.15 4.87 -4.20
CA ALA A 77 -19.12 5.89 -4.47
C ALA A 77 -19.73 7.25 -4.81
N ARG A 78 -20.80 7.25 -5.60
CA ARG A 78 -21.54 8.48 -5.92
C ARG A 78 -22.21 9.08 -4.68
N ARG A 79 -22.88 8.24 -3.89
CA ARG A 79 -23.56 8.68 -2.65
C ARG A 79 -22.57 9.22 -1.62
N ALA A 80 -21.40 8.60 -1.50
CA ALA A 80 -20.32 9.04 -0.63
C ALA A 80 -19.79 10.40 -1.06
N ALA A 81 -19.47 10.58 -2.34
CA ALA A 81 -19.01 11.86 -2.86
C ALA A 81 -20.03 12.99 -2.61
N GLU A 82 -21.31 12.73 -2.87
CA GLU A 82 -22.40 13.68 -2.62
C GLU A 82 -22.53 14.02 -1.11
N ALA A 83 -22.43 13.02 -0.24
CA ALA A 83 -22.49 13.21 1.21
C ALA A 83 -21.31 14.03 1.76
N LEU A 84 -20.10 13.74 1.29
CA LEU A 84 -18.89 14.46 1.67
C LEU A 84 -18.92 15.90 1.12
N ALA A 85 -19.39 16.10 -0.11
CA ALA A 85 -19.57 17.43 -0.69
C ALA A 85 -20.59 18.27 0.10
N THR A 86 -21.71 17.67 0.51
CA THR A 86 -22.72 18.33 1.37
C THR A 86 -22.13 18.76 2.72
N ALA A 87 -21.12 18.05 3.22
CA ALA A 87 -20.41 18.38 4.45
C ALA A 87 -19.29 19.43 4.26
N GLY A 88 -19.14 19.99 3.06
CA GLY A 88 -18.18 21.05 2.74
C GLY A 88 -16.88 20.57 2.08
N MET A 89 -16.73 19.27 1.78
CA MET A 89 -15.56 18.78 1.04
C MET A 89 -15.65 19.14 -0.44
N ARG A 90 -14.51 19.46 -1.06
CA ARG A 90 -14.47 19.88 -2.47
C ARG A 90 -14.25 18.69 -3.39
N ALA A 91 -15.18 18.43 -4.32
CA ALA A 91 -14.98 17.40 -5.33
C ALA A 91 -13.86 17.80 -6.32
N ALA A 92 -13.02 16.84 -6.71
CA ALA A 92 -11.92 17.06 -7.65
C ALA A 92 -12.37 17.24 -9.13
N GLY A 93 -13.66 17.04 -9.43
CA GLY A 93 -14.23 17.25 -10.76
C GLY A 93 -13.91 16.19 -11.82
N ARG A 94 -13.15 15.14 -11.47
CA ARG A 94 -12.75 14.07 -12.39
C ARG A 94 -13.51 12.78 -12.05
N ARG A 95 -14.32 12.28 -12.99
CA ARG A 95 -14.96 10.96 -12.90
C ARG A 95 -14.02 9.94 -13.50
N GLU A 96 -13.17 9.34 -12.68
CA GLU A 96 -12.32 8.25 -13.15
C GLU A 96 -13.13 6.95 -13.22
N ASP A 97 -12.63 6.00 -13.99
CA ASP A 97 -13.23 4.70 -14.19
C ASP A 97 -13.18 3.81 -12.94
N ARG A 98 -12.32 4.16 -11.96
CA ARG A 98 -12.01 3.34 -10.77
C ARG A 98 -12.09 4.06 -9.42
N LEU A 99 -11.96 5.39 -9.37
CA LEU A 99 -12.04 6.16 -8.14
C LEU A 99 -12.62 7.57 -8.37
N ASN A 100 -13.05 8.22 -7.29
CA ASN A 100 -13.32 9.65 -7.27
C ASN A 100 -12.58 10.28 -6.10
N THR A 101 -11.93 11.43 -6.32
CA THR A 101 -11.27 12.17 -5.24
C THR A 101 -12.14 13.33 -4.76
N VAL A 102 -12.22 13.48 -3.44
CA VAL A 102 -12.71 14.69 -2.78
C VAL A 102 -11.62 15.24 -1.87
N TYR A 103 -11.70 16.52 -1.50
CA TYR A 103 -10.72 17.18 -0.65
C TYR A 103 -11.36 17.72 0.63
N ASP A 104 -10.78 17.39 1.79
CA ASP A 104 -11.01 18.11 3.04
C ASP A 104 -9.86 19.12 3.22
N GLY A 105 -10.13 20.40 2.94
CA GLY A 105 -9.07 21.39 2.75
C GLY A 105 -8.16 21.00 1.58
N ASP A 106 -6.89 20.71 1.89
CA ASP A 106 -5.87 20.23 0.94
C ASP A 106 -5.63 18.72 1.03
N THR A 107 -6.30 18.02 1.95
CA THR A 107 -6.13 16.57 2.14
C THR A 107 -7.02 15.79 1.18
N PRO A 108 -6.43 15.00 0.26
CA PRO A 108 -7.19 14.16 -0.66
C PRO A 108 -7.82 12.96 0.06
N VAL A 109 -9.03 12.64 -0.35
CA VAL A 109 -9.80 11.46 0.06
C VAL A 109 -10.22 10.72 -1.21
N ASP A 110 -9.66 9.54 -1.41
CA ASP A 110 -9.93 8.71 -2.57
C ASP A 110 -11.04 7.71 -2.28
N LEU A 111 -12.12 7.83 -3.04
CA LEU A 111 -13.29 6.95 -3.02
C LEU A 111 -13.09 5.88 -4.10
N VAL A 112 -12.46 4.77 -3.73
CA VAL A 112 -12.05 3.69 -4.64
C VAL A 112 -13.16 2.65 -4.78
N PHE A 113 -13.58 2.40 -6.03
CA PHE A 113 -14.57 1.37 -6.38
C PHE A 113 -14.05 0.35 -7.40
N GLY A 114 -12.82 0.51 -7.87
CA GLY A 114 -12.05 -0.49 -8.61
C GLY A 114 -10.65 -0.65 -8.02
N ARG A 115 -10.41 -1.75 -7.30
CA ARG A 115 -9.12 -2.13 -6.70
C ARG A 115 -8.05 -2.38 -7.77
N PRO A 116 -6.76 -2.45 -7.41
CA PRO A 116 -5.70 -2.91 -8.31
C PRO A 116 -6.09 -4.16 -9.13
N ASN A 117 -5.51 -4.30 -10.32
CA ASN A 117 -5.86 -5.35 -11.28
C ASN A 117 -7.34 -5.38 -11.75
N SER A 118 -8.02 -4.23 -11.72
CA SER A 118 -9.38 -4.03 -12.23
C SER A 118 -10.45 -4.85 -11.49
N VAL A 119 -10.19 -5.21 -10.23
CA VAL A 119 -11.12 -5.96 -9.39
C VAL A 119 -12.16 -5.00 -8.80
N ALA A 120 -13.44 -5.25 -9.08
CA ALA A 120 -14.52 -4.45 -8.52
C ALA A 120 -14.62 -4.61 -7.00
N VAL A 121 -14.93 -3.52 -6.29
CA VAL A 121 -15.27 -3.59 -4.86
C VAL A 121 -16.66 -4.20 -4.70
N THR A 122 -16.73 -5.32 -3.98
CA THR A 122 -17.98 -6.07 -3.76
C THR A 122 -18.43 -5.99 -2.30
N GLY A 123 -19.72 -6.23 -2.04
CA GLY A 123 -20.23 -6.35 -0.67
C GLY A 123 -19.47 -7.40 0.15
N ARG A 124 -19.08 -8.53 -0.46
CA ARG A 124 -18.29 -9.59 0.19
C ARG A 124 -16.90 -9.14 0.62
N LEU A 125 -16.28 -8.21 -0.10
CA LEU A 125 -15.03 -7.59 0.33
C LEU A 125 -15.27 -6.77 1.59
N LEU A 126 -16.29 -5.91 1.55
CA LEU A 126 -16.65 -5.04 2.67
C LEU A 126 -17.15 -5.82 3.89
N ASP A 127 -17.75 -7.00 3.71
CA ASP A 127 -18.19 -7.88 4.80
C ASP A 127 -17.02 -8.45 5.62
N ARG A 128 -15.82 -8.53 5.03
CA ARG A 128 -14.60 -8.99 5.73
C ARG A 128 -13.89 -7.89 6.50
N ALA A 129 -14.35 -6.64 6.40
CA ALA A 129 -13.74 -5.53 7.10
C ALA A 129 -13.94 -5.67 8.62
N SER A 130 -12.89 -5.33 9.37
CA SER A 130 -12.89 -5.38 10.83
C SER A 130 -12.99 -3.98 11.41
N SER A 131 -13.79 -3.80 12.46
CA SER A 131 -13.94 -2.51 13.13
C SER A 131 -12.69 -2.18 13.95
N VAL A 132 -12.07 -1.03 13.71
CA VAL A 132 -10.92 -0.49 14.44
C VAL A 132 -11.27 0.88 15.04
N GLN A 133 -10.89 1.13 16.29
CA GLN A 133 -11.12 2.41 16.94
C GLN A 133 -10.14 3.46 16.39
N ILE A 134 -10.67 4.61 15.95
CA ILE A 134 -9.91 5.75 15.43
C ILE A 134 -10.35 7.05 16.11
N GLY A 135 -9.54 7.53 17.05
CA GLY A 135 -9.90 8.70 17.87
C GLY A 135 -11.27 8.53 18.54
N SER A 136 -12.28 9.23 18.02
CA SER A 136 -13.66 9.23 18.53
C SER A 136 -14.68 8.50 17.64
N ALA A 137 -14.23 7.65 16.72
CA ALA A 137 -15.09 6.85 15.85
C ALA A 137 -14.55 5.44 15.66
N ALA A 138 -15.43 4.49 15.36
CA ALA A 138 -15.04 3.15 14.91
C ALA A 138 -15.07 3.10 13.38
N ALA A 139 -13.98 2.69 12.75
CA ALA A 139 -13.86 2.57 11.30
C ALA A 139 -13.83 1.11 10.86
N PRO A 140 -14.62 0.72 9.84
CA PRO A 140 -14.40 -0.57 9.16
C PRO A 140 -13.08 -0.49 8.39
N VAL A 141 -12.11 -1.35 8.69
CA VAL A 141 -10.81 -1.44 8.01
C VAL A 141 -10.76 -2.72 7.18
N ILE A 142 -10.25 -2.63 5.95
CA ILE A 142 -10.14 -3.77 5.04
C ILE A 142 -9.35 -4.92 5.68
N ALA A 143 -9.69 -6.17 5.34
CA ALA A 143 -9.02 -7.34 5.89
C ALA A 143 -7.52 -7.35 5.54
N ALA A 144 -6.67 -7.86 6.44
CA ALA A 144 -5.22 -7.88 6.26
C ALA A 144 -4.78 -8.62 4.98
N THR A 145 -5.41 -9.74 4.64
CA THR A 145 -5.20 -10.47 3.38
C THR A 145 -5.47 -9.60 2.15
N ASP A 146 -6.57 -8.86 2.17
CA ASP A 146 -6.97 -7.98 1.08
C ASP A 146 -6.01 -6.79 0.97
N LEU A 147 -5.63 -6.16 2.09
CA LEU A 147 -4.64 -5.09 2.12
C LEU A 147 -3.30 -5.53 1.53
N MET A 148 -2.79 -6.70 1.95
CA MET A 148 -1.53 -7.23 1.43
C MET A 148 -1.62 -7.52 -0.08
N THR A 149 -2.76 -8.04 -0.54
CA THR A 149 -3.02 -8.28 -1.98
C THR A 149 -2.98 -6.97 -2.78
N ASP A 150 -3.66 -5.91 -2.30
CA ASP A 150 -3.66 -4.61 -2.98
C ASP A 150 -2.25 -4.02 -3.06
N LYS A 151 -1.54 -4.02 -1.93
CA LYS A 151 -0.18 -3.50 -1.85
C LYS A 151 0.79 -4.24 -2.77
N LEU A 152 0.63 -5.54 -2.94
CA LEU A 152 1.44 -6.33 -3.88
C LEU A 152 1.10 -6.07 -5.34
N HIS A 153 -0.15 -5.78 -5.69
CA HIS A 153 -0.53 -5.37 -7.05
C HIS A 153 -0.12 -3.93 -7.37
N GLU A 154 0.08 -3.09 -6.35
CA GLU A 154 0.62 -1.74 -6.50
C GLU A 154 2.14 -1.73 -6.74
N LEU A 155 2.85 -2.83 -6.44
CA LEU A 155 4.30 -2.90 -6.69
C LEU A 155 4.60 -2.75 -8.19
N GLY A 156 5.50 -1.82 -8.51
CA GLY A 156 5.96 -1.59 -9.87
C GLY A 156 5.10 -0.64 -10.71
N THR A 157 3.97 -0.13 -10.20
CA THR A 157 3.25 0.98 -10.86
C THR A 157 4.03 2.29 -10.79
N HIS A 158 4.73 2.52 -9.66
CA HIS A 158 5.50 3.74 -9.42
C HIS A 158 6.91 3.45 -8.88
N ARG A 159 7.04 2.47 -7.99
CA ARG A 159 8.30 2.01 -7.40
C ARG A 159 8.15 0.56 -6.95
N CYS A 160 9.25 -0.19 -6.96
CA CYS A 160 9.35 -1.46 -6.25
C CYS A 160 10.08 -1.21 -4.94
N ASP A 161 9.32 -1.03 -3.85
CA ASP A 161 9.86 -0.72 -2.54
C ASP A 161 9.40 -1.74 -1.51
N PHE A 162 10.32 -2.60 -1.08
CA PHE A 162 10.01 -3.67 -0.13
C PHE A 162 10.15 -3.23 1.33
N VAL A 163 10.75 -2.07 1.63
CA VAL A 163 11.02 -1.65 3.01
C VAL A 163 9.72 -1.51 3.83
N PRO A 164 8.75 -0.65 3.45
CA PRO A 164 7.48 -0.55 4.18
C PRO A 164 6.65 -1.83 4.09
N MET A 165 6.80 -2.59 3.01
CA MET A 165 6.08 -3.85 2.78
C MET A 165 6.50 -4.95 3.75
N VAL A 166 7.80 -5.12 4.00
CA VAL A 166 8.30 -6.11 4.97
C VAL A 166 7.88 -5.75 6.39
N GLN A 167 7.90 -4.46 6.74
CA GLN A 167 7.40 -3.98 8.04
C GLN A 167 5.92 -4.31 8.21
N LEU A 168 5.09 -3.99 7.21
CA LEU A 168 3.68 -4.31 7.21
C LEU A 168 3.45 -5.83 7.31
N ALA A 169 4.19 -6.63 6.54
CA ALA A 169 4.09 -8.09 6.59
C ALA A 169 4.40 -8.66 7.98
N ARG A 170 5.42 -8.15 8.67
CA ARG A 170 5.75 -8.58 10.05
C ARG A 170 4.63 -8.26 11.02
N VAL A 171 4.03 -7.09 10.90
CA VAL A 171 2.95 -6.63 11.76
C VAL A 171 1.66 -7.42 11.52
N LEU A 172 1.33 -7.69 10.25
CA LEU A 172 0.12 -8.42 9.91
C LEU A 172 0.25 -9.91 10.23
N GLY A 173 1.40 -10.52 9.91
CA GLY A 173 1.76 -11.88 10.30
C GLY A 173 0.66 -12.90 9.98
N GLU A 174 0.18 -13.60 11.01
CA GLU A 174 -0.86 -14.64 10.91
C GLU A 174 -2.25 -14.10 10.51
N ARG A 175 -2.49 -12.79 10.56
CA ARG A 175 -3.75 -12.19 10.08
C ARG A 175 -3.88 -12.26 8.56
N VAL A 176 -2.80 -12.55 7.85
CA VAL A 176 -2.77 -12.69 6.39
C VAL A 176 -2.89 -14.17 6.01
N ASP A 177 -3.84 -14.46 5.14
CA ASP A 177 -3.90 -15.72 4.40
C ASP A 177 -2.86 -15.70 3.27
N TRP A 178 -1.62 -16.03 3.60
CA TRP A 178 -0.50 -16.02 2.67
C TRP A 178 -0.71 -16.93 1.43
N PRO A 179 -1.27 -18.14 1.55
CA PRO A 179 -1.66 -18.93 0.38
C PRO A 179 -2.62 -18.20 -0.56
N ALA A 180 -3.66 -17.54 -0.03
CA ALA A 180 -4.60 -16.79 -0.85
C ALA A 180 -3.96 -15.58 -1.54
N VAL A 181 -3.07 -14.86 -0.83
CA VAL A 181 -2.28 -13.76 -1.41
C VAL A 181 -1.42 -14.27 -2.57
N ALA A 182 -0.70 -15.38 -2.36
CA ALA A 182 0.17 -15.97 -3.39
C ALA A 182 -0.60 -16.41 -4.63
N ALA A 183 -1.79 -17.03 -4.45
CA ALA A 183 -2.65 -17.43 -5.56
C ALA A 183 -3.18 -16.23 -6.33
N THR A 184 -3.62 -15.18 -5.62
CA THR A 184 -4.24 -13.99 -6.24
C THR A 184 -3.23 -13.13 -6.99
N THR A 185 -1.97 -13.11 -6.54
CA THR A 185 -0.90 -12.27 -7.10
C THR A 185 0.12 -13.05 -7.95
N ALA A 186 -0.24 -14.27 -8.38
CA ALA A 186 0.69 -15.19 -9.06
C ALA A 186 1.26 -14.64 -10.40
N ASP A 187 0.53 -13.73 -11.03
CA ASP A 187 0.90 -13.02 -12.25
C ASP A 187 1.97 -11.95 -12.04
N SER A 188 2.13 -11.45 -10.80
CA SER A 188 3.09 -10.39 -10.47
C SER A 188 4.48 -10.96 -10.14
N PRO A 189 5.53 -10.66 -10.93
CA PRO A 189 6.90 -11.06 -10.60
C PRO A 189 7.40 -10.37 -9.32
N TYR A 190 6.94 -9.15 -9.02
CA TYR A 190 7.26 -8.43 -7.79
C TYR A 190 6.66 -9.11 -6.57
N ALA A 191 5.40 -9.55 -6.66
CA ALA A 191 4.74 -10.28 -5.58
C ALA A 191 5.44 -11.61 -5.33
N ARG A 192 5.83 -12.33 -6.38
CA ARG A 192 6.60 -13.58 -6.27
C ARG A 192 7.93 -13.38 -5.54
N ALA A 193 8.68 -12.32 -5.88
CA ALA A 193 9.94 -12.00 -5.22
C ALA A 193 9.72 -11.63 -3.74
N PHE A 194 8.71 -10.79 -3.44
CA PHE A 194 8.37 -10.40 -2.08
C PHE A 194 7.93 -11.60 -1.22
N LEU A 195 7.07 -12.47 -1.76
CA LEU A 195 6.57 -13.65 -1.06
C LEU A 195 7.70 -14.63 -0.72
N GLY A 196 8.68 -14.80 -1.62
CA GLY A 196 9.90 -15.55 -1.32
C GLY A 196 10.69 -14.94 -0.17
N LEU A 197 10.89 -13.63 -0.19
CA LEU A 197 11.59 -12.91 0.89
C LEU A 197 10.90 -13.07 2.24
N VAL A 198 9.58 -12.89 2.33
CA VAL A 198 8.87 -13.02 3.62
C VAL A 198 8.78 -14.46 4.11
N ALA A 199 8.86 -15.45 3.22
CA ALA A 199 9.00 -16.85 3.59
C ALA A 199 10.40 -17.14 4.17
N ASP A 200 11.47 -16.67 3.52
CA ASP A 200 12.85 -16.81 4.01
C ASP A 200 13.04 -16.12 5.38
N LEU A 201 12.35 -15.00 5.59
CA LEU A 201 12.33 -14.28 6.87
C LEU A 201 11.41 -14.92 7.93
N SER A 202 10.74 -16.03 7.62
CA SER A 202 9.79 -16.73 8.50
C SER A 202 8.63 -15.84 8.98
N ILE A 203 8.19 -14.89 8.15
CA ILE A 203 7.04 -14.02 8.41
C ILE A 203 5.75 -14.69 7.93
N ALA A 204 5.77 -15.18 6.69
CA ALA A 204 4.73 -16.04 6.17
C ALA A 204 5.04 -17.47 6.61
N ALA A 205 4.07 -18.17 7.21
CA ALA A 205 4.20 -19.60 7.42
C ALA A 205 4.46 -20.24 6.05
N ALA A 206 5.65 -20.80 5.86
CA ALA A 206 6.03 -21.38 4.58
C ALA A 206 4.98 -22.45 4.22
N THR A 207 4.18 -22.20 3.19
CA THR A 207 3.62 -23.32 2.46
C THR A 207 4.83 -23.95 1.79
N PRO A 208 5.25 -25.17 2.16
CA PRO A 208 6.42 -25.77 1.54
C PRO A 208 6.15 -25.79 0.03
N PRO A 209 7.09 -25.33 -0.81
CA PRO A 209 6.94 -25.48 -2.24
C PRO A 209 6.72 -26.97 -2.49
N THR A 210 5.63 -27.32 -3.17
CA THR A 210 5.45 -28.68 -3.66
C THR A 210 6.72 -29.01 -4.46
N ALA A 211 7.51 -29.94 -3.95
CA ALA A 211 8.84 -30.24 -4.45
C ALA A 211 8.74 -30.80 -5.88
N GLY A 212 8.67 -29.90 -6.85
CA GLY A 212 8.83 -30.17 -8.28
C GLY A 212 10.29 -29.94 -8.66
N GLY A 213 11.11 -30.98 -8.43
CA GLY A 213 12.33 -31.32 -9.17
C GLY A 213 13.31 -30.22 -9.59
N GLY A 214 14.49 -30.21 -8.96
CA GLY A 214 15.72 -29.73 -9.59
C GLY A 214 16.57 -28.85 -8.69
N ALA A 215 17.28 -29.46 -7.74
CA ALA A 215 18.38 -28.79 -7.05
C ALA A 215 19.44 -28.37 -8.08
N ARG A 216 19.52 -27.08 -8.42
CA ARG A 216 20.69 -26.53 -9.10
C ARG A 216 21.78 -26.33 -8.06
N SER A 217 22.70 -27.27 -8.01
CA SER A 217 23.99 -27.10 -7.32
C SER A 217 24.78 -26.00 -8.02
N TYR A 218 25.05 -24.90 -7.34
CA TYR A 218 26.05 -23.94 -7.78
C TYR A 218 27.45 -24.51 -7.46
N PRO A 219 28.37 -24.58 -8.42
CA PRO A 219 29.74 -24.99 -8.13
C PRO A 219 30.42 -23.88 -7.31
N THR A 220 30.81 -24.19 -6.08
CA THR A 220 31.74 -23.38 -5.29
C THR A 220 33.12 -23.48 -5.93
N THR A 221 33.54 -22.44 -6.65
CA THR A 221 34.94 -22.26 -7.02
C THR A 221 35.73 -21.91 -5.76
N ARG A 222 36.48 -22.90 -5.27
CA ARG A 222 37.55 -22.72 -4.27
C ARG A 222 38.66 -21.87 -4.92
N PRO A 223 39.22 -20.85 -4.25
CA PRO A 223 40.36 -20.13 -4.81
C PRO A 223 41.58 -21.06 -4.85
N SER A 224 42.09 -21.30 -6.05
CA SER A 224 43.31 -22.08 -6.29
C SER A 224 44.54 -21.24 -5.96
N GLY A 225 45.35 -21.73 -5.01
CA GLY A 225 46.81 -21.62 -5.01
C GLY A 225 47.44 -20.25 -4.71
N LEU A 226 48.09 -20.16 -3.54
CA LEU A 226 49.27 -19.31 -3.33
C LEU A 226 50.30 -19.63 -4.43
N GLY A 227 50.70 -18.62 -5.20
CA GLY A 227 51.91 -18.68 -6.04
C GLY A 227 53.18 -18.63 -5.18
N PRO A 228 54.33 -19.13 -5.68
CA PRO A 228 55.58 -19.17 -4.91
C PRO A 228 56.19 -17.77 -4.75
N GLU A 229 56.76 -17.51 -3.56
CA GLU A 229 57.55 -16.31 -3.27
C GLU A 229 58.81 -16.18 -4.16
N PRO A 230 59.21 -14.95 -4.53
CA PRO A 230 60.47 -14.71 -5.22
C PRO A 230 61.67 -14.72 -4.24
N PRO A 231 62.87 -15.10 -4.69
CA PRO A 231 64.04 -15.17 -3.82
C PRO A 231 64.61 -13.78 -3.52
N VAL A 232 65.00 -13.61 -2.26
CA VAL A 232 65.72 -12.45 -1.74
C VAL A 232 67.12 -12.38 -2.37
N ARG A 233 67.45 -11.22 -2.95
CA ARG A 233 68.81 -10.75 -3.21
C ARG A 233 68.93 -9.29 -2.80
#